data_AF-A0A3D5ZJD6-F1
#
_entry.id   AF-A0A3D5ZJD6-F1
#
_cell.length_a   1.000
_cell.length_b   1.000
_cell.length_c   1.000
_cell.angle_alpha   90.00
_cell.angle_beta   90.00
_cell.angle_gamma   90.00
#
_symmetry.space_group_name_H-M   'P 1'
#
loop_
_entity.id
_entity.type
_entity.pdbx_description
1 polymer ?
#
loop_
_entity_poly.entity_id
_entity_poly.type
_entity_poly.pdbx_seq_one_letter_code
_entity_poly.pdbx_strand_id
1 'polypeptide(L)'
;MSTFKEYARRARERMKNGFWESAKQRLQQEREVAATTGVNQAKLSEEHRRRIEKQIYDYDGFCEEQEFYRKVVEILTGDEVVTNPIMRLADEEYMADLSPADRQVYISKVAAKYRSALERYNSLHSR
;
A
#
# COMPACT_ATOMS: atom_id res chain seq x y z
N MET A 1 15.14 2.15 3.86
CA MET A 1 15.31 1.71 5.27
C MET A 1 14.08 0.90 5.69
N SER A 2 14.29 -0.06 6.59
CA SER A 2 13.36 -1.01 7.21
C SER A 2 11.88 -0.57 7.34
N THR A 3 11.02 -1.20 6.53
CA THR A 3 9.54 -1.22 6.63
C THR A 3 9.04 -1.40 8.07
N PHE A 4 9.69 -2.25 8.87
CA PHE A 4 9.36 -2.43 10.29
C PHE A 4 9.49 -1.14 11.12
N LYS A 5 10.50 -0.31 10.85
CA LYS A 5 10.75 0.94 11.56
C LYS A 5 9.71 2.01 11.22
N GLU A 6 9.23 2.04 9.98
CA GLU A 6 8.12 2.91 9.57
C GLU A 6 6.79 2.46 10.17
N TYR A 7 6.50 1.15 10.17
CA TYR A 7 5.33 0.63 10.87
C TYR A 7 5.38 0.92 12.37
N ALA A 8 6.53 0.71 13.01
CA ALA A 8 6.73 1.03 14.41
C ALA A 8 6.56 2.53 14.69
N ARG A 9 7.07 3.40 13.79
CA ARG A 9 6.89 4.85 13.89
C ARG A 9 5.42 5.26 13.75
N ARG A 10 4.72 4.77 12.72
CA ARG A 10 3.29 5.03 12.50
C ARG A 10 2.43 4.47 13.63
N ALA A 11 2.79 3.32 14.19
CA ALA A 11 2.14 2.77 15.39
C ALA A 11 2.33 3.68 16.60
N ARG A 12 3.56 4.17 16.82
CA ARG A 12 3.87 5.13 17.88
C ARG A 12 3.13 6.46 17.72
N GLU A 13 3.02 6.97 16.50
CA GLU A 13 2.26 8.20 16.20
C GLU A 13 0.76 8.00 16.49
N ARG A 14 0.18 6.85 16.12
CA ARG A 14 -1.21 6.50 16.48
C ARG A 14 -1.43 6.44 18.00
N MET A 15 -0.46 5.89 18.74
CA MET A 15 -0.54 5.86 20.21
C MET A 15 -0.45 7.26 20.83
N LYS A 16 0.33 8.18 20.25
CA LYS A 16 0.51 9.54 20.78
C LYS A 16 -0.64 10.48 20.46
N ASN A 17 -1.28 10.32 19.30
CA ASN A 17 -2.24 11.30 18.78
C ASN A 17 -3.70 10.96 19.14
N GLY A 18 -3.95 10.11 20.15
CA GLY A 18 -5.31 9.77 20.58
C GLY A 18 -6.13 9.03 19.50
N PHE A 19 -5.48 8.35 18.56
CA PHE A 19 -6.15 7.64 17.46
C PHE A 19 -7.18 6.63 17.98
N TRP A 20 -6.82 5.87 19.01
CA TRP A 20 -7.69 4.85 19.60
C TRP A 20 -8.84 5.45 20.40
N GLU A 21 -8.64 6.60 21.04
CA GLU A 21 -9.70 7.33 21.75
C GLU A 21 -10.73 7.86 20.75
N SER A 22 -10.26 8.47 19.66
CA SER A 22 -11.09 8.92 18.55
C SER A 22 -11.85 7.76 17.89
N ALA A 23 -11.18 6.62 17.67
CA ALA A 23 -11.80 5.41 17.12
C ALA A 23 -12.91 4.87 18.03
N LYS A 24 -12.66 4.80 19.34
CA LYS A 24 -13.64 4.38 20.34
C LYS A 24 -14.85 5.31 20.38
N GLN A 25 -14.63 6.62 20.33
CA GLN A 25 -15.72 7.61 20.29
C GLN A 25 -16.59 7.45 19.04
N ARG A 26 -15.99 7.24 17.87
CA ARG A 26 -16.74 6.98 16.63
C ARG A 26 -17.56 5.70 16.70
N LEU A 27 -16.99 4.61 17.23
CA LEU A 27 -17.73 3.36 17.41
C LEU A 27 -18.93 3.53 18.34
N GLN A 28 -18.76 4.31 19.42
CA GLN A 28 -19.84 4.61 20.36
C GLN A 28 -20.96 5.41 19.67
N GLN A 29 -20.61 6.44 18.89
CA GLN A 29 -21.58 7.21 18.10
C GLN A 29 -22.31 6.33 17.07
N GLU A 30 -21.57 5.49 16.33
CA GLU A 30 -22.15 4.57 15.35
C GLU A 30 -23.09 3.54 16.02
N ARG A 31 -22.77 3.08 17.24
CA ARG A 31 -23.66 2.21 18.04
C ARG A 31 -24.94 2.91 18.51
N GLU A 32 -24.84 4.16 18.94
CA GLU A 32 -26.00 4.96 19.35
C GLU A 32 -26.94 5.22 18.16
N VAL A 33 -26.40 5.53 16.99
CA VAL A 33 -27.16 5.68 15.74
C VAL A 33 -27.77 4.34 15.29
N ALA A 34 -27.07 3.23 15.48
CA ALA A 34 -27.60 1.91 15.16
C ALA A 34 -28.77 1.51 16.06
N ALA A 35 -28.68 1.86 17.35
CA ALA A 35 -29.73 1.62 18.32
C ALA A 35 -31.01 2.40 17.99
N THR A 36 -30.89 3.61 17.44
CA THR A 36 -32.05 4.41 16.99
C THR A 36 -32.60 3.98 15.63
N THR A 37 -31.77 3.41 14.75
CA THR A 37 -32.13 3.07 13.37
C THR A 37 -32.48 1.58 13.18
N GLY A 38 -32.34 0.75 14.23
CA GLY A 38 -32.64 -0.69 14.17
C GLY A 38 -31.62 -1.54 13.38
N VAL A 39 -30.42 -1.00 13.14
CA VAL A 39 -29.37 -1.67 12.38
C VAL A 39 -28.63 -2.67 13.28
N ASN A 40 -28.25 -3.83 12.72
CA ASN A 40 -27.56 -4.88 13.46
C ASN A 40 -26.16 -4.41 13.93
N GLN A 41 -26.01 -4.24 15.24
CA GLN A 41 -24.79 -3.75 15.90
C GLN A 41 -23.55 -4.63 15.66
N ALA A 42 -23.73 -5.93 15.41
CA ALA A 42 -22.63 -6.84 15.11
C ALA A 42 -21.99 -6.54 13.74
N LYS A 43 -22.83 -6.29 12.71
CA LYS A 43 -22.35 -5.93 11.37
C LYS A 43 -21.59 -4.59 11.37
N LEU A 44 -22.10 -3.61 12.12
CA LEU A 44 -21.43 -2.31 12.26
C LEU A 44 -20.08 -2.41 12.95
N SER A 45 -19.98 -3.24 13.99
CA SER A 45 -18.70 -3.46 14.69
C SER A 45 -17.67 -4.12 13.75
N GLU A 46 -18.09 -5.05 12.89
CA GLU A 46 -17.24 -5.67 11.86
C GLU A 46 -16.82 -4.68 10.77
N GLU A 47 -17.72 -3.84 10.27
CA GLU A 47 -17.41 -2.81 9.27
C GLU A 47 -16.44 -1.76 9.84
N HIS A 48 -16.64 -1.36 11.08
CA HIS A 48 -15.76 -0.44 11.79
C HIS A 48 -14.36 -1.04 11.97
N ARG A 49 -14.27 -2.31 12.39
CA ARG A 49 -13.01 -3.06 12.48
C ARG A 49 -12.30 -3.09 11.13
N ARG A 50 -13.02 -3.43 10.05
CA ARG A 50 -12.48 -3.47 8.69
C ARG A 50 -11.98 -2.11 8.20
N ARG A 51 -12.68 -1.03 8.57
CA ARG A 51 -12.27 0.35 8.24
C ARG A 51 -10.98 0.75 8.96
N ILE A 52 -10.86 0.42 10.25
CA ILE A 52 -9.63 0.66 11.02
C ILE A 52 -8.48 -0.19 10.48
N GLU A 53 -8.71 -1.46 10.18
CA GLU A 53 -7.71 -2.35 9.58
C GLU A 53 -7.19 -1.77 8.26
N LYS A 54 -8.08 -1.32 7.36
CA LYS A 54 -7.68 -0.61 6.14
C LYS A 54 -6.88 0.65 6.42
N GLN A 55 -7.27 1.46 7.40
CA GLN A 55 -6.56 2.70 7.74
C GLN A 55 -5.17 2.44 8.36
N ILE A 56 -5.01 1.35 9.09
CA ILE A 56 -3.76 0.97 9.76
C ILE A 56 -2.79 0.32 8.77
N TYR A 57 -3.33 -0.57 7.95
CA TYR A 57 -2.52 -1.44 7.11
C TYR A 57 -2.42 -0.96 5.66
N ASP A 58 -3.24 0.02 5.22
CA ASP A 58 -3.38 0.47 3.82
C ASP A 58 -3.00 -0.65 2.85
N TYR A 59 -3.72 -1.76 3.03
CA TYR A 59 -3.26 -3.09 2.65
C TYR A 59 -3.02 -3.16 1.14
N ASP A 60 -3.82 -2.44 0.36
CA ASP A 60 -3.77 -2.43 -1.10
C ASP A 60 -2.52 -1.69 -1.61
N GLY A 61 -2.28 -0.44 -1.19
CA GLY A 61 -1.12 0.34 -1.67
C GLY A 61 0.23 -0.18 -1.17
N PHE A 62 0.27 -0.76 0.04
CA PHE A 62 1.51 -1.33 0.58
C PHE A 62 1.84 -2.70 -0.02
N CYS A 63 0.83 -3.56 -0.26
CA CYS A 63 1.06 -4.81 -0.98
C CYS A 63 1.54 -4.53 -2.40
N GLU A 64 0.91 -3.61 -3.14
CA GLU A 64 1.34 -3.25 -4.49
C GLU A 64 2.80 -2.79 -4.56
N GLU A 65 3.26 -1.96 -3.61
CA GLU A 65 4.65 -1.50 -3.59
C GLU A 65 5.64 -2.63 -3.25
N GLN A 66 5.27 -3.53 -2.33
CA GLN A 66 6.07 -4.70 -1.98
C GLN A 66 6.09 -5.75 -3.09
N GLU A 67 4.97 -5.97 -3.78
CA GLU A 67 4.88 -6.86 -4.94
C GLU A 67 5.67 -6.31 -6.12
N PHE A 68 5.60 -5.00 -6.36
CA PHE A 68 6.45 -4.33 -7.34
C PHE A 68 7.92 -4.55 -7.01
N TYR A 69 8.33 -4.34 -5.76
CA TYR A 69 9.70 -4.58 -5.32
C TYR A 69 10.11 -6.05 -5.48
N ARG A 70 9.23 -7.01 -5.14
CA ARG A 70 9.48 -8.45 -5.33
C ARG A 70 9.75 -8.79 -6.79
N LYS A 71 8.92 -8.30 -7.72
CA LYS A 71 9.12 -8.47 -9.17
C LYS A 71 10.45 -7.86 -9.64
N VAL A 72 10.85 -6.72 -9.09
CA VAL A 72 12.16 -6.11 -9.38
C VAL A 72 13.30 -6.99 -8.90
N VAL A 73 13.22 -7.54 -7.69
CA VAL A 73 14.24 -8.47 -7.18
C VAL A 73 14.34 -9.71 -8.06
N GLU A 74 13.21 -10.32 -8.44
CA GLU A 74 13.17 -11.47 -9.34
C GLU A 74 13.87 -11.19 -10.68
N ILE A 75 13.67 -10.00 -11.26
CA ILE A 75 14.37 -9.58 -12.49
C ILE A 75 15.88 -9.46 -12.28
N LEU A 76 16.33 -9.03 -11.09
CA LEU A 76 17.75 -8.83 -10.79
C LEU A 76 18.47 -10.11 -10.39
N THR A 77 17.76 -11.06 -9.79
CA THR A 77 18.31 -12.36 -9.35
C THR A 77 18.12 -13.47 -10.38
N GLY A 78 17.28 -13.26 -11.40
CA GLY A 78 17.04 -14.23 -12.45
C GLY A 78 18.22 -14.34 -13.43
N ASP A 79 18.44 -15.55 -13.95
CA ASP A 79 19.46 -15.82 -14.98
C ASP A 79 19.06 -15.32 -16.38
N GLU A 80 17.83 -14.80 -16.53
CA GLU A 80 17.33 -14.24 -17.78
C GLU A 80 17.75 -12.78 -17.95
N VAL A 81 18.40 -12.47 -19.07
CA VAL A 81 18.70 -11.09 -19.46
C VAL A 81 17.40 -10.41 -19.91
N VAL A 82 16.81 -9.62 -19.02
CA VAL A 82 15.60 -8.84 -19.32
C VAL A 82 15.98 -7.53 -20.03
N THR A 83 15.75 -7.45 -21.33
CA THR A 83 16.07 -6.26 -22.15
C THR A 83 15.21 -5.04 -21.80
N ASN A 84 13.94 -5.25 -21.39
CA ASN A 84 12.98 -4.17 -21.07
C ASN A 84 12.27 -4.41 -19.73
N PRO A 85 12.95 -4.16 -18.58
CA PRO A 85 12.38 -4.42 -17.26
C PRO A 85 11.19 -3.50 -16.93
N ILE A 86 11.18 -2.28 -17.46
CA ILE A 86 10.09 -1.30 -17.21
C ILE A 86 8.77 -1.77 -17.82
N MET A 87 8.80 -2.35 -19.03
CA MET A 87 7.59 -2.87 -19.69
C MET A 87 7.07 -4.12 -18.99
N ARG A 88 7.96 -4.99 -18.50
CA ARG A 88 7.59 -6.19 -17.72
C ARG A 88 6.96 -5.85 -16.36
N LEU A 89 7.32 -4.71 -15.79
CA LEU A 89 6.80 -4.21 -14.51
C LEU A 89 5.55 -3.34 -14.65
N ALA A 90 5.30 -2.82 -15.85
CA ALA A 90 4.14 -2.01 -16.15
C ALA A 90 2.91 -2.90 -16.37
N ASP A 91 1.74 -2.41 -15.95
CA ASP A 91 0.48 -3.10 -16.18
C ASP A 91 0.05 -2.88 -17.65
N GLU A 92 0.06 -3.95 -18.44
CA GLU A 92 -0.27 -3.91 -19.86
C GLU A 92 -1.74 -3.59 -20.12
N GLU A 93 -2.65 -4.06 -19.25
CA GLU A 93 -4.08 -3.81 -19.35
C GLU A 93 -4.37 -2.34 -19.05
N TYR A 94 -3.80 -1.83 -17.97
CA TYR A 94 -3.92 -0.41 -17.61
C TYR A 94 -3.30 0.52 -18.68
N MET A 95 -2.21 0.10 -19.32
CA MET A 95 -1.60 0.87 -20.40
C MET A 95 -2.40 0.85 -21.71
N ALA A 96 -3.24 -0.16 -21.94
CA ALA A 96 -4.06 -0.27 -23.16
C ALA A 96 -5.22 0.74 -23.16
N ASP A 97 -5.77 1.03 -21.98
CA ASP A 97 -6.87 1.98 -21.81
C ASP A 97 -6.44 3.46 -21.80
N LEU A 98 -5.15 3.75 -21.67
CA LEU A 98 -4.61 5.10 -21.55
C LEU A 98 -4.36 5.78 -22.92
N SER A 99 -4.49 7.10 -22.93
CA SER A 99 -4.06 7.92 -24.06
C SER A 99 -2.54 7.82 -24.28
N PRO A 100 -2.02 8.08 -25.49
CA PRO A 100 -0.58 8.05 -25.75
C PRO A 100 0.23 8.98 -24.82
N ALA A 101 -0.32 10.13 -24.44
CA ALA A 101 0.31 11.07 -23.52
C ALA A 101 0.34 10.53 -22.09
N ASP A 102 -0.77 9.97 -21.61
CA ASP A 102 -0.87 9.42 -20.26
C ASP A 102 -0.05 8.13 -20.11
N ARG A 103 0.05 7.34 -21.18
CA ARG A 103 0.93 6.17 -21.25
C ARG A 103 2.39 6.59 -21.05
N GLN A 104 2.86 7.65 -21.71
CA GLN A 104 4.23 8.14 -21.53
C GLN A 104 4.48 8.61 -20.08
N VAL A 105 3.51 9.31 -19.48
CA VAL A 105 3.58 9.71 -18.07
C VAL A 105 3.63 8.49 -17.16
N TYR A 106 2.79 7.49 -17.41
CA TYR A 106 2.76 6.25 -16.62
C TYR A 106 4.10 5.50 -16.70
N ILE A 107 4.65 5.34 -17.89
CA ILE A 107 5.97 4.71 -18.10
C ILE A 107 7.06 5.46 -17.32
N SER A 108 7.03 6.80 -17.33
CA SER A 108 7.99 7.59 -16.57
C SER A 108 7.88 7.36 -15.06
N LYS A 109 6.65 7.19 -14.53
CA LYS A 109 6.40 6.87 -13.13
C LYS A 109 6.91 5.48 -12.76
N VAL A 110 6.67 4.47 -13.60
CA VAL A 110 7.18 3.12 -13.40
C VAL A 110 8.71 3.10 -13.43
N ALA A 111 9.32 3.84 -14.36
CA ALA A 111 10.78 3.98 -14.44
C ALA A 111 11.37 4.61 -13.17
N ALA A 112 10.73 5.65 -12.61
CA ALA A 112 11.15 6.26 -11.36
C ALA A 112 11.04 5.28 -10.18
N LYS A 113 9.93 4.54 -10.08
CA LYS A 113 9.76 3.48 -9.06
C LYS A 113 10.82 2.38 -9.17
N TYR A 114 11.15 1.97 -10.40
CA TYR A 114 12.18 0.97 -10.66
C TYR A 114 13.56 1.44 -10.20
N ARG A 115 13.94 2.70 -10.46
CA ARG A 115 15.21 3.27 -9.97
C ARG A 115 15.29 3.26 -8.45
N SER A 116 14.24 3.68 -7.76
CA SER A 116 14.19 3.64 -6.29
C SER A 116 14.31 2.21 -5.76
N ALA A 117 13.71 1.23 -6.44
CA ALA A 117 13.81 -0.18 -6.10
C ALA A 117 15.23 -0.74 -6.33
N LEU A 118 15.90 -0.35 -7.42
CA LEU A 118 17.30 -0.69 -7.70
C LEU A 118 18.24 -0.13 -6.64
N GLU A 119 18.12 1.16 -6.31
CA GLU A 119 18.91 1.80 -5.25
C GLU A 119 18.72 1.06 -3.92
N ARG A 120 17.48 0.67 -3.61
CA ARG A 120 17.17 -0.15 -2.44
C ARG A 120 17.86 -1.51 -2.50
N TYR A 121 17.78 -2.22 -3.63
CA TYR A 121 18.43 -3.51 -3.80
C TYR A 121 19.96 -3.42 -3.63
N ASN A 122 20.59 -2.46 -4.30
CA ASN A 122 22.03 -2.21 -4.19
C ASN A 122 22.43 -1.86 -2.76
N SER A 123 21.68 -0.99 -2.06
CA SER A 123 21.97 -0.65 -0.66
C SER A 123 21.95 -1.85 0.29
N LEU A 124 21.19 -2.90 -0.03
CA LEU A 124 21.07 -4.11 0.78
C LEU A 124 22.12 -5.17 0.44
N HIS A 125 22.61 -5.20 -0.81
CA HIS A 125 23.56 -6.20 -1.31
C HIS A 125 24.99 -5.67 -1.51
N SER A 126 25.23 -4.37 -1.40
CA SER A 126 26.58 -3.75 -1.41
C SER A 126 27.33 -3.93 -0.07
N ARG A 127 27.23 -5.10 0.57
CA ARG A 127 28.04 -5.47 1.75
C ARG A 127 28.90 -6.69 1.47
#